data_AF-A0A1F7AZR9-F1
#
_entry.id   AF-A0A1F7AZR9-F1
#
_cell.length_a   1.000
_cell.length_b   1.000
_cell.length_c   1.000
_cell.angle_alpha   90.00
_cell.angle_beta   90.00
_cell.angle_gamma   90.00
#
_symmetry.space_group_name_H-M   'P 1'
#
loop_
_entity.id
_entity.type
_entity.pdbx_description
1 polymer ?
#
loop_
_entity_poly.entity_id
_entity_poly.type
_entity_poly.pdbx_seq_one_letter_code
_entity_poly.pdbx_strand_id
1 'polypeptide(L)'
;MPMANKEDFGCGDEKALTCIHCTDADGKVKSCEEIFEGGVQFFINVTSVSRLDAEKLTRKNMKSLSYWQDKKCSCLDGEVATDKEFGEAMSRL
;
A
#
# COMPACT_ATOMS: atom_id res chain seq x y z
N MET A 1 -1.67 -5.48 3.02
CA MET A 1 -3.11 -5.74 2.84
C MET A 1 -3.29 -7.25 2.75
N PRO A 2 -4.19 -7.86 3.55
CA PRO A 2 -4.49 -9.28 3.37
C PRO A 2 -5.19 -9.47 2.01
N MET A 3 -4.65 -10.34 1.16
CA MET A 3 -5.30 -10.83 -0.05
C MET A 3 -5.88 -12.19 0.32
N ALA A 4 -7.16 -12.24 0.66
CA ALA A 4 -7.80 -13.44 1.21
C ALA A 4 -8.62 -14.18 0.16
N ASN A 5 -9.17 -13.44 -0.80
CA ASN A 5 -9.97 -13.96 -1.89
C ASN A 5 -9.27 -13.70 -3.21
N LYS A 6 -9.58 -14.50 -4.23
CA LYS A 6 -9.08 -14.33 -5.60
C LYS A 6 -9.21 -12.89 -6.11
N GLU A 7 -10.33 -12.23 -5.81
CA GLU A 7 -10.65 -10.86 -6.22
C GLU A 7 -9.72 -9.80 -5.60
N ASP A 8 -9.04 -10.12 -4.50
CA ASP A 8 -8.10 -9.22 -3.85
C ASP A 8 -6.75 -9.18 -4.58
N PHE A 9 -6.45 -10.20 -5.40
CA PHE A 9 -5.22 -10.29 -6.16
C PHE A 9 -5.31 -9.52 -7.48
N GLY A 10 -4.17 -8.98 -7.92
CA GLY A 10 -4.06 -8.29 -9.20
C GLY A 10 -4.66 -9.11 -10.34
N CYS A 11 -5.66 -8.55 -11.02
CA CYS A 11 -6.42 -9.22 -12.09
C CYS A 11 -7.05 -10.57 -11.73
N GLY A 12 -7.30 -10.83 -10.44
CA GLY A 12 -7.86 -12.12 -10.02
C GLY A 12 -6.87 -13.28 -10.15
N ASP A 13 -5.56 -13.01 -10.27
CA ASP A 13 -4.52 -14.04 -10.30
C ASP A 13 -3.95 -14.25 -8.89
N GLU A 14 -4.28 -15.37 -8.24
CA GLU A 14 -3.79 -15.71 -6.89
C GLU A 14 -2.26 -15.85 -6.81
N LYS A 15 -1.55 -15.85 -7.94
CA LYS A 15 -0.08 -15.81 -7.99
C LYS A 15 0.48 -14.38 -8.07
N ALA A 16 -0.37 -13.36 -8.21
CA ALA A 16 0.04 -11.98 -8.26
C ALA A 16 0.71 -11.55 -6.95
N LEU A 17 1.84 -10.86 -7.06
CA LEU A 17 2.55 -10.29 -5.91
C LEU A 17 1.92 -8.96 -5.43
N THR A 18 0.85 -8.53 -6.09
CA THR A 18 0.22 -7.23 -5.92
C THR A 18 -1.29 -7.40 -5.81
N CYS A 19 -1.95 -6.57 -5.00
CA CYS A 19 -3.41 -6.59 -4.89
C CYS A 19 -4.09 -5.93 -6.11
N ILE A 20 -5.40 -6.12 -6.24
CA ILE A 20 -6.23 -5.54 -7.31
C ILE A 20 -6.12 -4.01 -7.41
N HIS A 21 -5.83 -3.32 -6.30
CA HIS A 21 -5.67 -1.88 -6.31
C HIS A 21 -4.31 -1.41 -6.86
N CYS A 22 -3.32 -2.30 -6.89
CA CYS A 22 -1.98 -2.02 -7.41
C CYS A 22 -1.85 -2.27 -8.91
N THR A 23 -2.84 -2.90 -9.54
CA THR A 23 -2.87 -3.17 -10.99
C THR A 23 -3.96 -2.36 -11.68
N ASP A 24 -3.73 -1.98 -12.93
CA ASP A 24 -4.74 -1.40 -13.80
C ASP A 24 -5.66 -2.47 -14.43
N ALA A 25 -6.60 -2.04 -15.27
CA ALA A 25 -7.56 -2.93 -15.93
C ALA A 25 -6.90 -3.90 -16.93
N ASP A 26 -5.69 -3.59 -17.40
CA ASP A 26 -4.89 -4.43 -18.29
C ASP A 26 -3.93 -5.35 -17.52
N GLY A 27 -3.95 -5.29 -16.18
CA GLY A 27 -3.10 -6.08 -15.30
C GLY A 27 -1.67 -5.59 -15.18
N LYS A 28 -1.37 -4.38 -15.63
CA LYS A 28 -0.08 -3.75 -15.39
C LYS A 28 -0.07 -3.13 -14.01
N VAL A 29 1.07 -3.23 -13.32
CA VAL A 29 1.26 -2.53 -12.06
C VAL A 29 1.24 -1.03 -12.32
N LYS A 30 0.42 -0.31 -11.56
CA LYS A 30 0.30 1.15 -11.63
C LYS A 30 1.61 1.85 -11.26
N SER A 31 1.68 3.14 -11.53
CA SER A 31 2.83 3.95 -11.09
C SER A 31 2.96 3.98 -9.57
N CYS A 32 4.16 4.31 -9.10
CA CYS A 32 4.46 4.38 -7.68
C CYS A 32 3.58 5.41 -6.97
N GLU A 33 3.35 6.55 -7.62
CA GLU A 33 2.54 7.66 -7.16
C GLU A 33 1.06 7.30 -7.06
N GLU A 34 0.52 6.56 -8.04
CA GLU A 34 -0.87 6.08 -7.99
C GLU A 34 -1.10 5.07 -6.86
N ILE A 35 -0.17 4.13 -6.69
CA ILE A 35 -0.24 3.14 -5.62
C ILE A 35 -0.08 3.82 -4.26
N PHE A 36 0.81 4.80 -4.17
CA PHE A 36 1.01 5.61 -2.99
C PHE A 36 -0.26 6.38 -2.61
N GLU A 37 -0.84 7.14 -3.53
CA GLU A 37 -2.08 7.89 -3.25
C GLU A 37 -3.23 6.96 -2.88
N GLY A 38 -3.38 5.83 -3.58
CA GLY A 38 -4.38 4.82 -3.24
C GLY A 38 -4.21 4.27 -1.81
N GLY A 39 -2.98 3.99 -1.39
CA GLY A 39 -2.67 3.58 -0.03
C GLY A 39 -2.96 4.68 1.01
N VAL A 40 -2.65 5.95 0.69
CA VAL A 40 -2.95 7.09 1.56
C VAL A 40 -4.46 7.21 1.78
N GLN A 41 -5.25 7.18 0.71
CA GLN A 41 -6.72 7.24 0.81
C GLN A 41 -7.28 6.06 1.58
N PHE A 42 -6.74 4.86 1.37
CA PHE A 42 -7.12 3.68 2.15
C PHE A 42 -6.90 3.90 3.65
N PHE A 43 -5.69 4.26 4.07
CA PHE A 43 -5.39 4.47 5.49
C PHE A 43 -6.20 5.61 6.12
N ILE A 44 -6.46 6.70 5.40
CA ILE A 44 -7.37 7.76 5.85
C ILE A 44 -8.76 7.17 6.16
N ASN A 45 -9.33 6.42 5.21
CA ASN A 45 -10.70 5.93 5.29
C ASN A 45 -10.88 4.88 6.39
N VAL A 46 -9.92 3.98 6.57
CA VAL A 46 -10.04 2.82 7.48
C VAL A 46 -9.53 3.09 8.89
N THR A 47 -8.58 4.02 9.07
CA THR A 47 -7.98 4.29 10.39
C THR A 47 -8.33 5.66 10.98
N SER A 48 -9.01 6.52 10.21
CA SER A 48 -9.39 7.89 10.61
C SER A 48 -8.21 8.78 11.05
N VAL A 49 -7.02 8.51 10.52
CA VAL A 49 -5.80 9.30 10.79
C VAL A 49 -5.68 10.49 9.84
N SER A 50 -4.78 11.41 10.16
CA SER A 50 -4.47 12.53 9.27
C SER A 50 -3.84 12.04 7.96
N ARG A 51 -3.91 12.85 6.89
CA ARG A 51 -3.21 12.54 5.63
C ARG A 51 -1.70 12.33 5.86
N LEU A 52 -1.08 13.14 6.72
CA LEU A 52 0.35 13.03 7.01
C LEU A 52 0.69 11.67 7.63
N ASP A 53 -0.12 11.19 8.57
CA ASP A 53 0.08 9.88 9.19
C ASP A 53 -0.23 8.74 8.21
N ALA A 54 -1.27 8.89 7.38
CA ALA A 54 -1.57 7.94 6.32
C ALA A 54 -0.42 7.81 5.31
N GLU A 55 0.25 8.91 4.95
CA GLU A 55 1.45 8.87 4.12
C GLU A 55 2.60 8.10 4.76
N LYS A 56 2.83 8.28 6.07
CA LYS A 56 3.84 7.52 6.83
C LYS A 56 3.53 6.02 6.84
N LEU A 57 2.26 5.67 7.07
CA LEU A 57 1.77 4.29 7.05
C LEU A 57 1.90 3.68 5.66
N THR A 58 1.53 4.41 4.61
CA THR A 58 1.68 3.95 3.23
C THR A 58 3.14 3.71 2.87
N ARG A 59 4.05 4.63 3.19
CA ARG A 59 5.50 4.41 2.94
C ARG A 59 6.02 3.20 3.69
N LYS A 60 5.63 3.01 4.95
CA LYS A 60 5.99 1.83 5.76
C LYS A 60 5.49 0.54 5.11
N ASN A 61 4.22 0.51 4.72
CA ASN A 61 3.61 -0.64 4.05
C ASN A 61 4.31 -0.93 2.71
N MET A 62 4.47 0.06 1.83
CA MET A 62 5.11 -0.14 0.52
C MET A 62 6.56 -0.61 0.67
N LYS A 63 7.36 0.01 1.54
CA LYS A 63 8.77 -0.41 1.76
C LYS A 63 8.93 -1.82 2.34
N SER A 64 7.90 -2.36 3.01
CA SER A 64 7.91 -3.74 3.49
C SER A 64 7.73 -4.79 2.39
N LEU A 65 7.24 -4.40 1.22
CA LEU A 65 7.01 -5.32 0.11
C LEU A 65 8.27 -5.44 -0.76
N SER A 66 8.67 -6.67 -1.08
CA SER A 66 9.86 -6.95 -1.91
C SER A 66 9.82 -6.23 -3.27
N TYR A 67 8.63 -6.02 -3.84
CA TYR A 67 8.46 -5.31 -5.12
C TYR A 67 9.06 -3.89 -5.14
N TRP A 68 9.09 -3.21 -4.00
CA TRP A 68 9.53 -1.81 -3.90
C TRP A 68 10.99 -1.62 -3.46
N GLN A 69 11.68 -2.68 -3.03
CA GLN A 69 13.03 -2.55 -2.44
C GLN A 69 14.08 -2.00 -3.42
N ASP A 70 13.98 -2.35 -4.70
CA ASP A 70 14.92 -1.91 -5.74
C ASP A 70 14.41 -0.72 -6.58
N LYS A 71 13.23 -0.17 -6.25
CA LYS A 71 12.60 0.90 -7.03
C LYS A 71 12.91 2.27 -6.41
N LYS A 72 13.41 3.18 -7.25
CA LYS A 72 13.57 4.59 -6.88
C LYS A 72 12.27 5.33 -7.12
N CYS A 73 11.53 5.62 -6.05
CA CYS A 73 10.32 6.41 -6.09
C CYS A 73 10.43 7.59 -5.12
N SER A 74 10.28 8.82 -5.63
CA SER A 74 10.33 10.03 -4.80
C SER A 74 9.26 10.05 -3.69
N CYS A 75 8.07 9.48 -3.95
CA CYS A 75 6.99 9.38 -2.97
C CYS A 75 7.33 8.48 -1.77
N LEU A 76 8.36 7.63 -1.88
CA LEU A 76 8.84 6.75 -0.81
C LEU A 76 9.98 7.36 0.02
N ASP A 77 10.53 8.51 -0.37
CA ASP A 77 11.69 9.11 0.30
C ASP A 77 11.35 9.91 1.58
N GLY A 78 10.07 9.98 1.96
CA GLY A 78 9.59 10.68 3.16
C GLY A 78 9.62 9.86 4.45
N GLU A 79 9.15 10.49 5.53
CA GLU A 79 9.04 9.88 6.87
C GLU A 79 8.20 8.61 6.85
N VAL A 80 8.64 7.57 7.56
CA VAL A 80 7.93 6.29 7.68
C VAL A 80 7.33 6.15 9.08
N ALA A 81 6.20 5.47 9.18
CA ALA A 81 5.63 5.11 10.47
C ALA A 81 6.57 4.16 11.23
N THR A 82 6.64 4.32 12.55
CA THR A 82 7.28 3.37 13.45
C THR A 82 6.53 2.04 13.47
N ASP A 83 7.18 0.97 13.94
CA ASP A 83 6.52 -0.34 14.06
C ASP A 83 5.30 -0.30 15.00
N LYS A 84 5.35 0.56 16.03
CA LYS A 84 4.24 0.77 16.96
C LYS A 84 3.06 1.46 16.27
N GLU A 85 3.28 2.61 15.62
CA GLU A 85 2.23 3.33 14.88
C GLU A 85 1.62 2.46 13.78
N PHE A 86 2.45 1.70 13.07
CA PHE A 86 2.00 0.78 12.06
C PHE A 86 1.15 -0.34 12.66
N GLY A 87 1.59 -0.97 13.76
CA GLY A 87 0.82 -1.99 14.45
C GLY A 87 -0.54 -1.50 14.96
N GLU A 88 -0.60 -0.28 15.50
CA GLU A 88 -1.85 0.36 15.95
C GLU A 88 -2.80 0.69 14.79
N ALA A 89 -2.28 1.03 13.62
CA ALA A 89 -3.10 1.23 12.42
C ALA A 89 -3.63 -0.10 11.88
N MET A 90 -2.80 -1.14 11.86
CA MET A 90 -3.16 -2.47 11.37
C MET A 90 -4.19 -3.18 12.25
N SER A 91 -4.26 -2.90 13.55
CA SER A 91 -5.28 -3.48 14.44
C SER A 91 -6.69 -2.92 14.24
N ARG A 92 -6.83 -1.88 13.40
CA ARG A 92 -8.12 -1.26 13.03
C ARG A 92 -8.67 -1.79 11.69
N LEU A 93 -7.89 -2.62 10.99
CA LEU A 93 -8.25 -3.28 9.73
C LEU A 93 -8.91 -4.63 9.98
#